data_AF-A0A5N0UT45-F1
#
_entry.id   AF-A0A5N0UT45-F1
#
_cell.length_a   1.000
_cell.length_b   1.000
_cell.length_c   1.000
_cell.angle_alpha   90.00
_cell.angle_beta   90.00
_cell.angle_gamma   90.00
#
_symmetry.space_group_name_H-M   'P 1'
#
loop_
_entity.id
_entity.type
_entity.pdbx_description
1 polymer ?
#
loop_
_entity_poly.entity_id
_entity_poly.type
_entity_poly.pdbx_seq_one_letter_code
_entity_poly.pdbx_strand_id
1 'polypeptide(L)'
;MYFYIRRARRPITRDEAAASVGISRKLAAFHLDKLVDVGLLRADYQPLPGTRRVGRTPKVYRPTELEIRVAIPQRSHDVLTEILLETVLTGAEGEQARDAAVRVAGEIGERAEFPEGGIEGFLERHGYEPEREAGGRVRLRNCPFHPLAARSPELVCRLNHAFLGGCVTGSGMRAELSPRAGECCVELRPA
;
A
#
# COMPACT_ATOMS: atom_id res chain seq x y z
N MET A 1 10.93 -18.25 10.61
CA MET A 1 10.17 -19.47 10.21
C MET A 1 9.63 -19.38 8.77
N TYR A 2 8.76 -18.41 8.41
CA TYR A 2 8.23 -18.33 7.03
C TYR A 2 9.32 -18.39 5.94
N PHE A 3 10.34 -17.53 6.03
CA PHE A 3 11.44 -17.52 5.05
C PHE A 3 12.24 -18.83 5.00
N TYR A 4 12.39 -19.52 6.14
CA TYR A 4 13.02 -20.84 6.18
C TYR A 4 12.20 -21.86 5.39
N ILE A 5 10.89 -21.89 5.62
CA ILE A 5 9.94 -22.77 4.90
C ILE A 5 9.94 -22.47 3.40
N ARG A 6 9.92 -21.17 3.01
CA ARG A 6 9.97 -20.75 1.61
C ARG A 6 11.28 -21.15 0.92
N ARG A 7 12.42 -21.01 1.60
CA ARG A 7 13.75 -21.38 1.07
C ARG A 7 13.93 -22.90 0.95
N ALA A 8 13.32 -23.68 1.84
CA ALA A 8 13.49 -25.13 1.86
C ALA A 8 12.91 -25.84 0.62
N ARG A 9 11.96 -25.21 -0.10
CA ARG A 9 11.28 -25.78 -1.30
C ARG A 9 10.73 -27.19 -1.09
N ARG A 10 10.44 -27.54 0.16
CA ARG A 10 9.85 -28.81 0.59
C ARG A 10 9.01 -28.60 1.85
N PRO A 11 8.21 -29.59 2.26
CA PRO A 11 7.40 -29.49 3.47
C PRO A 11 8.30 -29.48 4.69
N ILE A 12 7.99 -28.60 5.64
CA ILE A 12 8.75 -28.43 6.87
C ILE A 12 7.90 -28.82 8.07
N THR A 13 8.45 -29.62 8.96
CA THR A 13 7.80 -29.98 10.23
C THR A 13 7.88 -28.86 11.27
N ARG A 14 7.04 -28.93 12.31
CA ARG A 14 7.12 -28.03 13.48
C ARG A 14 8.51 -28.06 14.13
N ASP A 15 9.14 -29.24 14.19
CA ASP A 15 10.42 -29.44 14.86
C ASP A 15 11.56 -28.78 14.09
N GLU A 16 11.59 -28.94 12.77
CA GLU A 16 12.54 -28.24 11.89
C GLU A 16 12.35 -26.73 11.90
N ALA A 17 11.10 -26.25 11.87
CA ALA A 17 10.80 -24.82 11.94
C ALA A 17 11.25 -24.23 13.30
N ALA A 18 11.00 -24.94 14.40
CA ALA A 18 11.42 -24.55 15.74
C ALA A 18 12.95 -24.46 15.85
N ALA A 19 13.66 -25.48 15.35
CA ALA A 19 15.12 -25.51 15.32
C ALA A 19 15.71 -24.36 14.49
N SER A 20 15.07 -24.00 13.36
CA SER A 20 15.55 -22.93 12.47
C SER A 20 15.63 -21.53 13.11
N VAL A 21 14.90 -21.31 14.21
CA VAL A 21 14.86 -20.01 14.91
C VAL A 21 15.13 -20.13 16.41
N GLY A 22 15.55 -21.30 16.90
CA GLY A 22 15.94 -21.51 18.30
C GLY A 22 14.81 -21.39 19.33
N ILE A 23 13.57 -21.77 18.98
CA ILE A 23 12.41 -21.69 19.90
C ILE A 23 11.82 -23.06 20.24
N SER A 24 10.93 -23.11 21.24
CA SER A 24 10.22 -24.34 21.58
C SER A 24 9.26 -24.77 20.47
N ARG A 25 9.04 -26.09 20.36
CA ARG A 25 8.07 -26.69 19.43
C ARG A 25 6.66 -26.12 19.59
N LYS A 26 6.23 -25.86 20.83
CA LYS A 26 4.89 -25.33 21.14
C LYS A 26 4.75 -23.89 20.63
N LEU A 27 5.77 -23.05 20.82
CA LEU A 27 5.78 -21.68 20.33
C LEU A 27 5.85 -21.62 18.80
N ALA A 28 6.66 -22.50 18.18
CA ALA A 28 6.69 -22.63 16.72
C ALA A 28 5.30 -23.01 16.17
N ALA A 29 4.63 -24.00 16.77
CA ALA A 29 3.29 -24.40 16.36
C ALA A 29 2.30 -23.22 16.40
N PHE A 30 2.31 -22.43 17.47
CA PHE A 30 1.46 -21.25 17.61
C PHE A 30 1.67 -20.22 16.48
N HIS A 31 2.92 -19.86 16.18
CA HIS A 31 3.21 -18.91 15.10
C HIS A 31 2.93 -19.48 13.71
N LEU A 32 3.20 -20.76 13.48
CA LEU A 32 2.91 -21.42 12.21
C LEU A 32 1.42 -21.50 11.95
N ASP A 33 0.61 -21.76 12.98
CA ASP A 33 -0.85 -21.78 12.85
C ASP A 33 -1.37 -20.36 12.54
N LYS A 34 -0.84 -19.29 13.15
CA LYS A 34 -1.17 -17.90 12.74
C LYS A 34 -0.87 -17.60 11.27
N LEU A 35 0.26 -18.11 10.75
CA LEU A 35 0.63 -17.93 9.34
C LEU A 35 -0.29 -18.73 8.41
N VAL A 36 -0.85 -19.85 8.89
CA VAL A 36 -1.89 -20.59 8.17
C VAL A 36 -3.21 -19.83 8.17
N ASP A 37 -3.58 -19.25 9.31
CA ASP A 37 -4.84 -18.50 9.46
C ASP A 37 -4.91 -17.29 8.51
N VAL A 38 -3.78 -16.60 8.28
CA VAL A 38 -3.69 -15.47 7.32
C VAL A 38 -3.36 -15.92 5.89
N GLY A 39 -3.35 -17.23 5.61
CA GLY A 39 -3.16 -17.78 4.27
C GLY A 39 -1.73 -17.71 3.72
N LEU A 40 -0.73 -17.29 4.50
CA LEU A 40 0.69 -17.26 4.08
C LEU A 40 1.32 -18.67 4.01
N LEU A 41 0.84 -19.58 4.84
CA LEU A 41 1.23 -20.98 4.83
C LEU A 41 0.01 -21.88 4.63
N ARG A 42 0.22 -23.05 4.02
CA ARG A 42 -0.72 -24.17 4.09
C ARG A 42 -0.13 -25.25 4.99
N ALA A 43 -0.99 -25.88 5.77
CA ALA A 43 -0.64 -27.07 6.53
C ALA A 43 -1.21 -28.33 5.90
N ASP A 44 -0.37 -29.36 5.79
CA ASP A 44 -0.75 -30.71 5.36
C ASP A 44 -0.27 -31.73 6.40
N TYR A 45 -0.64 -33.00 6.24
CA TYR A 45 -0.10 -34.11 7.03
C TYR A 45 0.64 -35.06 6.09
N GLN A 46 1.95 -35.24 6.28
CA GLN A 46 2.75 -36.10 5.40
C GLN A 46 3.65 -37.06 6.18
N PRO A 47 3.72 -38.34 5.77
CA PRO A 47 4.72 -39.26 6.30
C PRO A 47 6.12 -38.76 5.95
N LEU A 48 7.03 -38.79 6.91
CA LEU A 48 8.43 -38.43 6.64
C LEU A 48 9.14 -39.62 5.98
N PRO A 49 9.84 -39.42 4.84
CA PRO A 49 10.60 -40.48 4.19
C PRO A 49 11.64 -41.08 5.14
N GLY A 50 11.74 -42.40 5.19
CA GLY A 50 12.77 -43.11 5.97
C GLY A 50 12.48 -43.27 7.46
N THR A 51 11.34 -42.80 7.98
CA THR A 51 10.94 -43.08 9.39
C THR A 51 9.61 -43.83 9.44
N ARG A 52 9.64 -45.14 9.73
CA ARG A 52 8.46 -45.86 10.23
C ARG A 52 8.17 -45.40 11.66
N ARG A 53 7.66 -44.18 11.83
CA ARG A 53 7.12 -43.74 13.12
C ARG A 53 5.76 -44.40 13.32
N VAL A 54 5.66 -45.26 14.33
CA VAL A 54 4.37 -45.72 14.86
C VAL A 54 3.74 -44.49 15.55
N GLY A 55 2.65 -43.96 14.98
CA GLY A 55 1.98 -42.77 15.52
C GLY A 55 1.30 -41.89 14.47
N ARG A 56 0.73 -40.76 14.90
CA ARG A 56 0.02 -39.80 14.05
C ARG A 56 0.98 -39.15 13.03
N THR A 57 0.57 -39.13 11.76
CA THR A 57 1.28 -38.44 10.67
C THR A 57 1.60 -36.98 11.07
N PRO A 58 2.85 -36.52 10.93
CA PRO A 58 3.22 -35.18 11.37
C PRO A 58 2.60 -34.09 10.48
N LYS A 59 2.22 -32.97 11.11
CA LYS A 59 1.80 -31.75 10.43
C LYS A 59 3.04 -31.09 9.80
N VAL A 60 2.96 -30.79 8.52
CA VAL A 60 3.99 -30.12 7.73
C VAL A 60 3.44 -28.84 7.11
N TYR A 61 4.32 -27.88 6.84
CA TYR A 61 3.96 -26.55 6.35
C TYR A 61 4.66 -26.24 5.03
N ARG A 62 3.95 -25.56 4.14
CA ARG A 62 4.42 -25.06 2.83
C ARG A 62 4.00 -23.60 2.64
N PRO A 63 4.78 -22.78 1.91
CA PRO A 63 4.30 -21.45 1.52
C PRO A 63 3.13 -21.58 0.54
N THR A 64 2.24 -20.59 0.55
CA THR A 64 1.28 -20.36 -0.53
C THR A 64 1.85 -19.33 -1.51
N GLU A 65 1.16 -19.12 -2.62
CA GLU A 65 1.47 -18.04 -3.58
C GLU A 65 0.87 -16.68 -3.17
N LEU A 66 0.34 -16.55 -1.95
CA LEU A 66 -0.21 -15.30 -1.46
C LEU A 66 0.90 -14.25 -1.33
N GLU A 67 0.78 -13.16 -2.08
CA GLU A 67 1.62 -11.99 -1.95
C GLU A 67 1.02 -11.02 -0.92
N ILE A 68 1.84 -10.62 0.07
CA ILE A 68 1.45 -9.61 1.06
C ILE A 68 2.47 -8.49 1.01
N ARG A 69 2.00 -7.27 0.79
CA ARG A 69 2.78 -6.03 0.91
C ARG A 69 2.26 -5.26 2.11
N VAL A 70 3.14 -4.94 3.06
CA VAL A 70 2.82 -4.14 4.25
C VAL A 70 3.63 -2.85 4.20
N ALA A 71 2.94 -1.71 4.24
CA ALA A 71 3.55 -0.38 4.34
C ALA A 71 2.90 0.37 5.50
N ILE A 72 3.69 0.76 6.51
CA ILE A 72 3.23 1.52 7.68
C ILE A 72 4.16 2.73 7.88
N PRO A 73 3.66 3.99 7.76
CA PRO A 73 2.32 4.34 7.27
C PRO A 73 2.13 3.91 5.82
N GLN A 74 0.88 3.84 5.36
CA GLN A 74 0.59 3.51 3.96
C GLN A 74 1.28 4.55 3.08
N ARG A 75 2.13 4.08 2.15
CA ARG A 75 2.80 4.92 1.17
C ARG A 75 2.55 4.30 -0.19
N SER A 76 1.53 4.81 -0.87
CA SER A 76 1.25 4.48 -2.27
C SER A 76 1.78 5.61 -3.14
N HIS A 77 2.57 5.25 -4.16
CA HIS A 77 2.94 6.17 -5.23
C HIS A 77 2.14 5.86 -6.50
N ASP A 78 1.03 5.12 -6.38
CA ASP A 78 0.28 4.63 -7.53
C ASP A 78 -0.27 5.80 -8.33
N VAL A 79 -0.80 6.85 -7.65
CA VAL A 79 -1.26 8.09 -8.29
C VAL A 79 -0.15 8.73 -9.14
N LEU A 80 1.07 8.90 -8.60
CA LEU A 80 2.17 9.48 -9.38
C LEU A 80 2.62 8.57 -10.52
N THR A 81 2.55 7.25 -10.32
CA THR A 81 2.90 6.27 -11.35
C THR A 81 1.90 6.31 -12.49
N GLU A 82 0.61 6.39 -12.18
CA GLU A 82 -0.48 6.52 -13.14
C GLU A 82 -0.39 7.83 -13.92
N ILE A 83 -0.17 8.95 -13.23
CA ILE A 83 0.07 10.26 -13.87
C ILE A 83 1.22 10.15 -14.88
N LEU A 84 2.36 9.60 -14.46
CA LEU A 84 3.53 9.48 -15.35
C LEU A 84 3.25 8.55 -16.54
N LEU A 85 2.59 7.42 -16.30
CA LEU A 85 2.24 6.45 -17.34
C LEU A 85 1.32 7.08 -18.39
N GLU A 86 0.23 7.71 -17.95
CA GLU A 86 -0.75 8.31 -18.85
C GLU A 86 -0.18 9.57 -19.54
N THR A 87 0.68 10.33 -18.87
CA THR A 87 1.44 11.42 -19.51
C THR A 87 2.27 10.92 -20.68
N VAL A 88 2.98 9.79 -20.53
CA VAL A 88 3.78 9.20 -21.60
C VAL A 88 2.90 8.69 -22.76
N LEU A 89 1.71 8.19 -22.45
CA LEU A 89 0.79 7.64 -23.45
C LEU A 89 -0.02 8.70 -24.20
N THR A 90 -0.30 9.85 -23.57
CA THR A 90 -1.24 10.86 -24.09
C THR A 90 -0.60 12.22 -24.40
N GLY A 91 0.70 12.38 -24.11
CA GLY A 91 1.42 13.62 -24.35
C GLY A 91 1.39 14.03 -25.82
N ALA A 92 1.06 15.29 -26.09
CA ALA A 92 1.04 15.81 -27.45
C ALA A 92 2.46 16.19 -27.93
N GLU A 93 2.71 16.08 -29.22
CA GLU A 93 3.96 16.56 -29.82
C GLU A 93 4.15 18.07 -29.52
N GLY A 94 5.31 18.42 -28.96
CA GLY A 94 5.65 19.80 -28.60
C GLY A 94 5.09 20.27 -27.25
N GLU A 95 4.29 19.46 -26.55
CA GLU A 95 3.86 19.75 -25.17
C GLU A 95 5.03 19.56 -24.20
N GLN A 96 5.21 20.49 -23.26
CA GLN A 96 6.20 20.30 -22.21
C GLN A 96 5.72 19.20 -21.26
N ALA A 97 6.56 18.19 -21.01
CA ALA A 97 6.18 17.03 -20.18
C ALA A 97 5.64 17.41 -18.79
N ARG A 98 6.12 18.52 -18.20
CA ARG A 98 5.61 19.02 -16.91
C ARG A 98 4.16 19.51 -16.98
N ASP A 99 3.80 20.16 -18.09
CA ASP A 99 2.47 20.74 -18.27
C ASP A 99 1.47 19.62 -18.62
N ALA A 100 1.91 18.68 -19.46
CA ALA A 100 1.18 17.44 -19.74
C ALA A 100 0.86 16.67 -18.45
N ALA A 101 1.86 16.50 -17.56
CA ALA A 101 1.66 15.78 -16.30
C ALA A 101 0.70 16.49 -15.35
N VAL A 102 0.71 17.83 -15.29
CA VAL A 102 -0.25 18.61 -14.48
C VAL A 102 -1.68 18.45 -15.02
N ARG A 103 -1.86 18.53 -16.34
CA ARG A 103 -3.15 18.32 -16.99
C ARG A 103 -3.69 16.90 -16.73
N VAL A 104 -2.88 15.88 -17.01
CA VAL A 104 -3.22 14.47 -16.78
C VAL A 104 -3.54 14.19 -15.31
N ALA A 105 -2.81 14.80 -14.37
CA ALA A 105 -3.13 14.69 -12.95
C ALA A 105 -4.55 15.18 -12.64
N GLY A 106 -4.96 16.33 -13.19
CA GLY A 106 -6.33 16.82 -13.07
C GLY A 106 -7.36 15.86 -13.67
N GLU A 107 -7.12 15.36 -14.90
CA GLU A 107 -8.00 14.43 -15.60
C GLU A 107 -8.16 13.08 -14.88
N ILE A 108 -7.09 12.56 -14.26
CA ILE A 108 -7.17 11.39 -13.38
C ILE A 108 -8.02 11.72 -12.14
N GLY A 109 -7.80 12.89 -11.54
CA GLY A 109 -8.58 13.35 -10.39
C GLY A 109 -10.08 13.44 -10.69
N GLU A 110 -10.46 13.97 -11.85
CA GLU A 110 -11.86 14.11 -12.28
C GLU A 110 -12.55 12.76 -12.53
N ARG A 111 -11.78 11.74 -12.94
CA ARG A 111 -12.28 10.36 -13.12
C ARG A 111 -12.30 9.55 -11.81
N ALA A 112 -11.83 10.12 -10.70
CA ALA A 112 -11.78 9.42 -9.43
C ALA A 112 -13.19 9.08 -8.92
N GLU A 113 -13.41 7.80 -8.64
CA GLU A 113 -14.66 7.33 -8.05
C GLU A 113 -14.55 7.24 -6.53
N PHE A 114 -15.53 7.84 -5.84
CA PHE A 114 -15.56 7.83 -4.39
C PHE A 114 -16.33 6.63 -3.83
N PRO A 115 -15.75 5.89 -2.88
CA PRO A 115 -16.38 4.78 -2.19
C PRO A 115 -17.49 5.28 -1.24
N GLU A 116 -18.13 4.34 -0.54
CA GLU A 116 -18.74 4.65 0.75
C GLU A 116 -17.68 5.32 1.66
N GLY A 117 -17.98 6.53 2.16
CA GLY A 117 -17.04 7.38 2.90
C GLY A 117 -16.48 8.57 2.13
N GLY A 118 -16.88 8.77 0.86
CA GLY A 118 -16.58 9.99 0.11
C GLY A 118 -15.09 10.20 -0.18
N ILE A 119 -14.67 11.46 -0.31
CA ILE A 119 -13.29 11.78 -0.69
C ILE A 119 -12.28 11.38 0.40
N GLU A 120 -12.64 11.44 1.68
CA GLU A 120 -11.76 11.00 2.76
C GLU A 120 -11.43 9.51 2.65
N GLY A 121 -12.43 8.65 2.46
CA GLY A 121 -12.18 7.21 2.29
C GLY A 121 -11.38 6.89 1.02
N PHE A 122 -11.54 7.69 -0.03
CA PHE A 122 -10.69 7.59 -1.21
C PHE A 122 -9.23 8.00 -0.92
N LEU A 123 -9.04 9.12 -0.22
CA LEU A 123 -7.73 9.64 0.16
C LEU A 123 -6.96 8.66 1.05
N GLU A 124 -7.63 8.07 2.05
CA GLU A 124 -7.07 7.03 2.92
C GLU A 124 -6.53 5.85 2.11
N ARG A 125 -7.30 5.35 1.13
CA ARG A 125 -6.85 4.27 0.26
C ARG A 125 -5.65 4.62 -0.62
N HIS A 126 -5.43 5.90 -0.90
CA HIS A 126 -4.26 6.39 -1.63
C HIS A 126 -3.10 6.77 -0.69
N GLY A 127 -3.21 6.46 0.60
CA GLY A 127 -2.15 6.67 1.60
C GLY A 127 -2.11 8.07 2.20
N TYR A 128 -3.14 8.89 1.98
CA TYR A 128 -3.31 10.14 2.72
C TYR A 128 -3.92 9.89 4.10
N GLU A 129 -3.70 10.83 5.01
CA GLU A 129 -4.34 10.87 6.33
C GLU A 129 -5.23 12.12 6.42
N PRO A 130 -6.46 12.07 5.89
CA PRO A 130 -7.37 13.22 5.89
C PRO A 130 -7.95 13.49 7.28
N GLU A 131 -7.99 14.75 7.67
CA GLU A 131 -8.66 15.22 8.88
C GLU A 131 -9.56 16.42 8.53
N ARG A 132 -10.86 16.24 8.73
CA ARG A 132 -11.85 17.31 8.55
C ARG A 132 -11.88 18.20 9.80
N GLU A 133 -11.56 19.48 9.61
CA GLU A 133 -11.61 20.52 10.64
C GLU A 133 -12.94 21.28 10.60
N ALA A 134 -13.15 22.12 11.62
CA ALA A 134 -14.28 23.05 11.65
C ALA A 134 -14.31 23.95 10.40
N GLY A 135 -15.51 24.24 9.90
CA GLY A 135 -15.68 25.02 8.67
C GLY A 135 -15.47 24.23 7.38
N GLY A 136 -15.42 22.89 7.43
CA GLY A 136 -15.44 22.02 6.25
C GLY A 136 -14.10 21.85 5.54
N ARG A 137 -13.02 22.44 6.06
CA ARG A 137 -11.64 22.24 5.60
C ARG A 137 -11.21 20.79 5.85
N VAL A 138 -10.49 20.19 4.90
CA VAL A 138 -9.85 18.89 5.06
C VAL A 138 -8.34 19.06 4.93
N ARG A 139 -7.62 18.79 6.01
CA ARG A 139 -6.16 18.76 6.03
C ARG A 139 -5.66 17.34 5.82
N LEU A 140 -4.45 17.22 5.28
CA LEU A 140 -3.81 15.93 5.05
C LEU A 140 -2.58 15.85 5.97
N ARG A 141 -2.68 15.04 7.04
CA ARG A 141 -1.69 14.93 8.12
C ARG A 141 -0.39 14.25 7.72
N ASN A 142 -0.35 13.70 6.52
CA ASN A 142 0.85 13.16 5.91
C ASN A 142 0.95 13.60 4.43
N CYS A 143 2.10 13.35 3.84
CA CYS A 143 2.27 13.41 2.39
C CYS A 143 2.70 12.02 1.91
N PRO A 144 1.87 11.28 1.14
CA PRO A 144 2.25 9.96 0.62
C PRO A 144 3.48 10.06 -0.29
N PHE A 145 3.77 11.24 -0.83
CA PHE A 145 4.88 11.51 -1.72
C PHE A 145 6.08 12.19 -1.04
N HIS A 146 6.14 12.24 0.31
CA HIS A 146 7.14 13.04 1.03
C HIS A 146 8.59 12.85 0.54
N PRO A 147 9.10 11.63 0.29
CA PRO A 147 10.47 11.46 -0.23
C PRO A 147 10.69 12.08 -1.63
N LEU A 148 9.64 12.12 -2.46
CA LEU A 148 9.68 12.70 -3.80
C LEU A 148 9.48 14.21 -3.75
N ALA A 149 8.54 14.67 -2.91
CA ALA A 149 8.31 16.08 -2.66
C ALA A 149 9.56 16.76 -2.09
N ALA A 150 10.34 16.08 -1.23
CA ALA A 150 11.61 16.61 -0.74
C ALA A 150 12.66 16.83 -1.85
N ARG A 151 12.60 16.07 -2.95
CA ARG A 151 13.53 16.18 -4.09
C ARG A 151 13.10 17.22 -5.12
N SER A 152 11.79 17.34 -5.37
CA SER A 152 11.24 18.32 -6.30
C SER A 152 9.87 18.79 -5.80
N PRO A 153 9.84 19.69 -4.81
CA PRO A 153 8.59 20.12 -4.18
C PRO A 153 7.67 20.77 -5.21
N GLU A 154 8.24 21.62 -6.07
CA GLU A 154 7.45 22.35 -7.05
C GLU A 154 6.71 21.43 -8.02
N LEU A 155 7.35 20.37 -8.52
CA LEU A 155 6.68 19.44 -9.43
C LEU A 155 5.68 18.57 -8.68
N VAL A 156 6.13 17.88 -7.63
CA VAL A 156 5.30 16.89 -6.93
C VAL A 156 4.08 17.54 -6.28
N CYS A 157 4.24 18.71 -5.66
CA CYS A 157 3.12 19.43 -5.06
C CYS A 157 2.18 20.03 -6.12
N ARG A 158 2.67 20.45 -7.29
CA ARG A 158 1.80 20.88 -8.40
C ARG A 158 0.98 19.71 -8.97
N LEU A 159 1.60 18.55 -9.19
CA LEU A 159 0.89 17.34 -9.64
C LEU A 159 -0.17 16.93 -8.62
N ASN A 160 0.19 16.91 -7.34
CA ASN A 160 -0.76 16.55 -6.30
C ASN A 160 -1.91 17.58 -6.18
N HIS A 161 -1.60 18.87 -6.30
CA HIS A 161 -2.60 19.93 -6.29
C HIS A 161 -3.59 19.78 -7.45
N ALA A 162 -3.12 19.52 -8.66
CA ALA A 162 -3.97 19.29 -9.83
C ALA A 162 -4.84 18.04 -9.67
N PHE A 163 -4.26 16.92 -9.21
CA PHE A 163 -4.99 15.69 -8.93
C PHE A 163 -6.10 15.90 -7.90
N LEU A 164 -5.77 16.46 -6.73
CA LEU A 164 -6.75 16.72 -5.68
C LEU A 164 -7.79 17.76 -6.11
N GLY A 165 -7.41 18.72 -6.96
CA GLY A 165 -8.32 19.67 -7.59
C GLY A 165 -9.34 18.97 -8.47
N GLY A 166 -8.90 18.06 -9.34
CA GLY A 166 -9.78 17.24 -10.17
C GLY A 166 -10.75 16.38 -9.34
N CYS A 167 -10.28 15.79 -8.25
CA CYS A 167 -11.12 14.99 -7.35
C CYS A 167 -12.29 15.79 -6.74
N VAL A 168 -12.13 17.10 -6.54
CA VAL A 168 -13.17 17.94 -5.93
C VAL A 168 -13.97 18.77 -6.93
N THR A 169 -13.77 18.54 -8.23
CA THR A 169 -14.53 19.23 -9.28
C THR A 169 -16.03 19.02 -9.07
N GLY A 170 -16.77 20.13 -8.96
CA GLY A 170 -18.23 20.10 -8.75
C GLY A 170 -18.69 19.78 -7.32
N SER A 171 -17.78 19.58 -6.37
CA SER A 171 -18.13 19.20 -4.99
C SER A 171 -18.32 20.38 -4.02
N GLY A 172 -18.22 21.63 -4.50
CA GLY A 172 -18.20 22.83 -3.65
C GLY A 172 -16.92 23.00 -2.81
N MET A 173 -15.88 22.22 -3.11
CA MET A 173 -14.56 22.29 -2.49
C MET A 173 -13.51 22.67 -3.55
N ARG A 174 -12.35 23.17 -3.11
CA ARG A 174 -11.18 23.45 -3.94
C ARG A 174 -9.90 23.02 -3.24
N ALA A 175 -8.91 22.58 -4.03
CA ALA A 175 -7.57 22.29 -3.55
C ALA A 175 -6.74 23.59 -3.47
N GLU A 176 -6.02 23.80 -2.37
CA GLU A 176 -5.15 24.97 -2.15
C GLU A 176 -3.77 24.54 -1.67
N LEU A 177 -2.72 25.18 -2.21
CA LEU A 177 -1.36 25.00 -1.72
C LEU A 177 -1.18 25.75 -0.38
N SER A 178 -0.91 25.00 0.68
CA SER A 178 -0.75 25.48 2.06
C SER A 178 0.39 24.71 2.74
N PRO A 179 1.66 24.97 2.38
CA PRO A 179 2.81 24.19 2.87
C PRO A 179 2.96 24.26 4.39
N ARG A 180 3.08 23.10 5.04
CA ARG A 180 3.31 22.97 6.50
C ARG A 180 4.28 21.82 6.78
N ALA A 181 5.09 21.98 7.83
CA ALA A 181 6.01 20.93 8.24
C ALA A 181 5.25 19.67 8.69
N GLY A 182 5.63 18.51 8.15
CA GLY A 182 5.04 17.21 8.50
C GLY A 182 3.72 16.88 7.82
N GLU A 183 3.13 17.79 7.05
CA GLU A 183 1.82 17.61 6.40
C GLU A 183 1.92 17.66 4.87
N CYS A 184 0.84 17.32 4.18
CA CYS A 184 0.76 17.60 2.75
C CYS A 184 0.76 19.12 2.50
N CYS A 185 1.42 19.55 1.42
CA CYS A 185 1.37 20.94 0.98
C CYS A 185 0.03 21.32 0.34
N VAL A 186 -0.91 20.39 0.19
CA VAL A 186 -2.24 20.62 -0.36
C VAL A 186 -3.28 20.34 0.71
N GLU A 187 -4.25 21.22 0.84
CA GLU A 187 -5.46 21.02 1.65
C GLU A 187 -6.71 21.27 0.80
N LEU A 188 -7.85 20.69 1.21
CA LEU A 188 -9.14 20.95 0.58
C LEU A 188 -9.91 21.95 1.43
N ARG A 189 -10.50 22.96 0.79
CA ARG A 189 -11.31 23.98 1.46
C ARG A 189 -12.63 24.16 0.73
N PRO A 190 -13.70 24.62 1.41
CA PRO A 190 -14.88 25.11 0.71
C PRO A 190 -14.50 26.18 -0.33
N ALA A 191 -15.19 26.14 -1.47
CA ALA A 191 -14.99 27.07 -2.58
C ALA A 191 -15.32 28.51 -2.20
#